data_AF-A0A7J8JXI0-F1
#
_entry.id   AF-A0A7J8JXI0-F1
#
_cell.length_a   1.000
_cell.length_b   1.000
_cell.length_c   1.000
_cell.angle_alpha   90.00
_cell.angle_beta   90.00
_cell.angle_gamma   90.00
#
_symmetry.space_group_name_H-M   'P 1'
#
loop_
_entity.id
_entity.type
_entity.pdbx_description
1 polymer ?
#
loop_
_entity_poly.entity_id
_entity_poly.type
_entity_poly.pdbx_seq_one_letter_code
_entity_poly.pdbx_strand_id
1 'polypeptide(L)'
;MVSSRHPWFGMEQEYTLMGTDGHPFGWPSNGSLAPKALLLRRGSRQSLRRDIVEAHYRACLCAGIRTAGTNAQVMPAQWEFQIGPCEGIDMGDHLWVARFILHRVCEDFGVTAAFDPSLFPGTGLVRLPHQPQHHGHAGGERPEVH
;
A
#
# COMPACT_ATOMS: atom_id res chain seq x y z
N MET A 1 36.18 2.80 -13.50
CA MET A 1 36.29 1.32 -13.59
C MET A 1 34.96 0.65 -13.16
N VAL A 2 33.83 1.04 -13.76
CA VAL A 2 32.47 0.49 -13.47
C VAL A 2 31.76 -0.03 -14.74
N SER A 3 32.17 0.42 -15.93
CA SER A 3 31.48 0.15 -17.21
C SER A 3 31.49 -1.31 -17.70
N SER A 4 32.19 -2.23 -17.04
CA SER A 4 32.32 -3.64 -17.46
C SER A 4 31.64 -4.63 -16.49
N ARG A 5 30.82 -4.13 -15.55
CA ARG A 5 30.05 -4.98 -14.64
C ARG A 5 28.60 -5.08 -15.12
N HIS A 6 28.00 -6.25 -14.96
CA HIS A 6 26.60 -6.54 -15.25
C HIS A 6 25.85 -6.72 -13.91
N PRO A 7 25.49 -5.63 -13.21
CA PRO A 7 24.83 -5.72 -11.91
C PRO A 7 23.39 -6.20 -12.07
N TRP A 8 23.03 -7.26 -11.36
CA TRP A 8 21.67 -7.74 -11.26
C TRP A 8 21.02 -7.31 -9.96
N PHE A 9 19.76 -6.93 -10.07
CA PHE A 9 18.94 -6.53 -8.94
C PHE A 9 17.73 -7.46 -8.85
N GLY A 10 17.25 -7.65 -7.62
CA GLY A 10 15.90 -8.11 -7.30
C GLY A 10 15.29 -7.08 -6.35
N MET A 11 14.04 -6.69 -6.56
CA MET A 11 13.33 -5.74 -5.71
C MET A 11 12.05 -6.37 -5.19
N GLU A 12 11.85 -6.28 -3.88
CA GLU A 12 10.66 -6.72 -3.18
C GLU A 12 9.86 -5.47 -2.81
N GLN A 13 8.71 -5.28 -3.47
CA GLN A 13 7.87 -4.10 -3.27
C GLN A 13 6.70 -4.44 -2.36
N GLU A 14 6.77 -3.98 -1.11
CA GLU A 14 5.64 -3.97 -0.20
C GLU A 14 4.65 -2.83 -0.51
N TYR A 15 3.36 -3.08 -0.29
CA TYR A 15 2.31 -2.08 -0.39
C TYR A 15 1.12 -2.44 0.49
N THR A 16 0.32 -1.44 0.83
CA THR A 16 -0.94 -1.62 1.57
C THR A 16 -2.11 -1.22 0.71
N LEU A 17 -3.14 -2.08 0.66
CA LEU A 17 -4.41 -1.73 0.03
C LEU A 17 -5.24 -0.89 0.99
N MET A 18 -5.70 0.27 0.53
CA MET A 18 -6.47 1.25 1.27
C MET A 18 -7.88 1.34 0.70
N GLY A 19 -8.87 1.43 1.58
CA GLY A 19 -10.24 1.79 1.21
C GLY A 19 -10.35 3.28 0.84
N THR A 20 -11.51 3.66 0.29
CA THR A 20 -11.84 5.05 -0.04
C THR A 20 -11.99 5.95 1.18
N ASP A 21 -12.15 5.35 2.36
CA ASP A 21 -12.19 6.02 3.67
C ASP A 21 -10.79 6.38 4.21
N GLY A 22 -9.72 6.02 3.48
CA GLY A 22 -8.35 6.29 3.89
C GLY A 22 -7.83 5.31 4.93
N HIS A 23 -8.55 4.25 5.26
CA HIS A 23 -8.09 3.18 6.16
C HIS A 23 -7.63 1.96 5.35
N PRO A 24 -6.71 1.13 5.90
CA PRO A 24 -6.35 -0.11 5.25
C PRO A 24 -7.59 -0.97 5.04
N PHE A 25 -7.66 -1.59 3.86
CA PHE A 25 -8.87 -2.24 3.40
C PHE A 25 -9.31 -3.36 4.35
N GLY A 26 -10.58 -3.33 4.77
CA GLY A 26 -11.15 -4.32 5.70
C GLY A 26 -10.82 -4.09 7.17
N TRP A 27 -10.22 -2.96 7.53
CA TRP A 27 -10.12 -2.52 8.92
C TRP A 27 -11.46 -1.91 9.39
N PRO A 28 -11.81 -2.05 10.69
CA PRO A 28 -13.00 -1.40 11.22
C PRO A 28 -12.81 0.12 11.29
N SER A 29 -13.89 0.88 11.00
CA SER A 29 -13.87 2.34 10.92
C SER A 29 -13.52 3.05 12.25
N ASN A 30 -13.56 2.33 13.38
CA ASN A 30 -13.23 2.87 14.71
C ASN A 30 -11.75 2.68 15.11
N GLY A 31 -10.89 2.20 14.22
CA GLY A 31 -9.45 2.25 14.39
C GLY A 31 -8.83 1.06 15.14
N SER A 32 -7.86 0.45 14.46
CA SER A 32 -7.01 -0.67 14.88
C SER A 32 -7.67 -2.05 14.96
N LEU A 33 -7.01 -3.02 14.34
CA LEU A 33 -7.26 -4.42 14.63
C LEU A 33 -6.54 -4.76 15.94
N ALA A 34 -7.25 -5.40 16.88
CA ALA A 34 -6.65 -5.83 18.14
C ALA A 34 -5.38 -6.67 17.88
N PRO A 35 -4.33 -6.61 18.71
CA PRO A 35 -3.05 -7.31 18.48
C PRO A 35 -3.18 -8.82 18.19
N LYS A 36 -4.19 -9.47 18.77
CA LYS A 36 -4.50 -10.89 18.49
C LYS A 36 -5.09 -11.13 17.10
N ALA A 37 -5.82 -10.17 16.52
CA ALA A 37 -6.41 -10.26 15.19
C ALA A 37 -5.35 -10.18 14.07
N LEU A 38 -4.20 -9.56 14.34
CA LEU A 38 -3.04 -9.53 13.44
C LEU A 38 -2.31 -10.89 13.38
N LEU A 39 -2.30 -11.65 14.49
CA LEU A 39 -1.54 -12.90 14.62
C LEU A 39 -2.37 -14.17 14.28
N LEU A 40 -3.71 -14.11 14.34
CA LEU A 40 -4.61 -15.27 14.24
C LEU A 40 -5.31 -15.41 12.88
N ARG A 41 -4.60 -15.31 11.75
CA ARG A 41 -5.27 -15.42 10.45
C ARG A 41 -4.56 -16.23 9.38
N ARG A 42 -4.07 -17.42 9.72
CA ARG A 42 -3.75 -18.45 8.71
C ARG A 42 -5.06 -19.06 8.16
N GLY A 43 -5.37 -18.81 6.88
CA GLY A 43 -6.49 -19.45 6.16
C GLY A 43 -7.75 -18.57 5.96
N SER A 44 -8.30 -18.65 4.73
CA SER A 44 -9.50 -18.04 4.10
C SER A 44 -9.77 -16.54 4.30
N ARG A 45 -9.54 -15.98 5.48
CA ARG A 45 -9.59 -14.54 5.77
C ARG A 45 -8.25 -13.85 5.48
N GLN A 46 -7.15 -14.58 5.28
CA GLN A 46 -5.81 -14.01 5.03
C GLN A 46 -5.69 -13.32 3.66
N SER A 47 -6.51 -13.72 2.70
CA SER A 47 -6.51 -13.22 1.33
C SER A 47 -7.57 -12.14 1.09
N LEU A 48 -7.63 -11.13 1.96
CA LEU A 48 -8.37 -9.92 1.63
C LEU A 48 -7.81 -9.40 0.31
N ARG A 49 -8.67 -9.37 -0.70
CA ARG A 49 -8.37 -8.88 -2.04
C ARG A 49 -7.27 -9.63 -2.82
N ARG A 50 -7.17 -10.96 -2.65
CA ARG A 50 -6.31 -11.80 -3.52
C ARG A 50 -6.67 -11.67 -5.00
N ASP A 51 -7.92 -11.37 -5.32
CA ASP A 51 -8.38 -11.01 -6.67
C ASP A 51 -7.56 -9.87 -7.29
N ILE A 52 -7.30 -8.79 -6.53
CA ILE A 52 -6.45 -7.66 -6.97
C ILE A 52 -5.02 -8.12 -7.21
N VAL A 53 -4.46 -8.89 -6.28
CA VAL A 53 -3.08 -9.38 -6.35
C VAL A 53 -2.88 -10.32 -7.54
N GLU A 54 -3.82 -11.23 -7.78
CA GLU A 54 -3.78 -12.15 -8.91
C GLU A 54 -3.99 -11.42 -10.24
N ALA A 55 -4.87 -10.42 -10.29
CA ALA A 55 -5.08 -9.58 -11.46
C ALA A 55 -3.81 -8.79 -11.79
N HIS A 56 -3.18 -8.17 -10.79
CA HIS A 56 -1.89 -7.47 -10.94
C HIS A 56 -0.79 -8.40 -11.41
N TYR A 57 -0.64 -9.58 -10.78
CA TYR A 57 0.36 -10.57 -11.16
C TYR A 57 0.21 -10.99 -12.62
N ARG A 58 -1.01 -11.33 -13.05
CA ARG A 58 -1.31 -11.71 -14.44
C ARG A 58 -1.08 -10.55 -15.41
N ALA A 59 -1.49 -9.33 -15.07
CA ALA A 59 -1.27 -8.16 -15.90
C ALA A 59 0.22 -7.86 -16.10
N CYS A 60 1.03 -7.98 -15.04
CA CYS A 60 2.49 -7.86 -15.13
C CYS A 60 3.10 -8.91 -16.04
N LEU A 61 2.67 -10.18 -15.93
CA LEU A 61 3.14 -11.24 -16.83
C LEU A 61 2.76 -10.97 -18.30
N CYS A 62 1.52 -10.54 -18.55
CA CYS A 62 1.07 -10.18 -19.90
C CYS A 62 1.83 -8.98 -20.48
N ALA A 63 2.26 -8.04 -19.63
CA ALA A 63 3.06 -6.88 -20.03
C ALA A 63 4.56 -7.21 -20.19
N GLY A 64 4.98 -8.46 -19.98
CA GLY A 64 6.38 -8.86 -20.07
C GLY A 64 7.25 -8.37 -18.90
N ILE A 65 6.64 -8.02 -17.77
CA ILE A 65 7.38 -7.65 -16.56
C ILE A 65 8.02 -8.89 -15.95
N ARG A 66 9.29 -8.77 -15.53
CA ARG A 66 10.05 -9.84 -14.87
C ARG A 66 9.60 -10.05 -13.42
N THR A 67 8.34 -10.40 -13.22
CA THR A 67 7.79 -10.72 -11.90
C THR A 67 8.32 -12.08 -11.43
N ALA A 68 8.91 -12.12 -10.24
CA ALA A 68 9.44 -13.33 -9.60
C ALA A 68 8.41 -13.99 -8.66
N GLY A 69 7.48 -13.23 -8.09
CA GLY A 69 6.50 -13.77 -7.15
C GLY A 69 5.61 -12.72 -6.50
N THR A 70 4.78 -13.18 -5.57
CA THR A 70 3.98 -12.35 -4.66
C THR A 70 3.64 -13.12 -3.37
N ASN A 71 3.54 -12.41 -2.25
CA ASN A 71 3.08 -12.97 -0.98
C ASN A 71 2.23 -11.96 -0.18
N ALA A 72 1.40 -12.50 0.71
CA ALA A 72 0.77 -11.70 1.74
C ALA A 72 1.80 -11.32 2.80
N GLN A 73 1.71 -10.11 3.33
CA GLN A 73 2.57 -9.63 4.40
C GLN A 73 1.93 -9.84 5.79
N VAL A 74 2.67 -9.49 6.84
CA VAL A 74 2.23 -9.68 8.24
C VAL A 74 1.01 -8.82 8.57
N MET A 75 0.95 -7.61 8.04
CA MET A 75 -0.15 -6.67 8.30
C MET A 75 -1.35 -6.96 7.37
N PRO A 76 -2.60 -7.01 7.88
CA PRO A 76 -3.77 -7.26 7.06
C PRO A 76 -3.97 -6.19 5.97
N ALA A 77 -4.20 -6.65 4.73
CA ALA A 77 -4.25 -5.83 3.52
C ALA A 77 -2.89 -5.33 3.02
N GLN A 78 -1.79 -5.74 3.66
CA GLN A 78 -0.44 -5.56 3.14
C GLN A 78 -0.03 -6.76 2.28
N TRP A 79 0.61 -6.47 1.16
CA TRP A 79 1.06 -7.43 0.17
C TRP A 79 2.43 -7.04 -0.35
N GLU A 80 3.09 -8.00 -0.98
CA GLU A 80 4.36 -7.80 -1.65
C GLU A 80 4.34 -8.44 -3.04
N PHE A 81 5.01 -7.79 -4.00
CA PHE A 81 5.39 -8.40 -5.27
C PHE A 81 6.89 -8.27 -5.48
N GLN A 82 7.49 -9.27 -6.12
CA GLN A 82 8.93 -9.28 -6.40
C GLN A 82 9.19 -9.14 -7.89
N ILE A 83 10.16 -8.31 -8.25
CA ILE A 83 10.66 -8.14 -9.63
C ILE A 83 12.13 -8.52 -9.66
N GLY A 84 12.50 -9.29 -10.67
CA GLY A 84 13.87 -9.63 -10.97
C GLY A 84 14.10 -11.11 -11.29
N PRO A 85 15.35 -11.47 -11.63
CA PRO A 85 16.50 -10.58 -11.74
C PRO A 85 16.41 -9.64 -12.96
N CYS A 86 16.76 -8.36 -12.76
CA CYS A 86 16.89 -7.36 -13.83
C CYS A 86 18.28 -6.74 -13.81
N GLU A 87 18.83 -6.38 -14.97
CA GLU A 87 20.16 -5.79 -15.08
C GLU A 87 20.10 -4.26 -15.16
N GLY A 88 20.88 -3.58 -14.34
CA GLY A 88 21.02 -2.12 -14.42
C GLY A 88 19.67 -1.37 -14.40
N ILE A 89 19.40 -0.61 -15.46
CA ILE A 89 18.24 0.28 -15.57
C ILE A 89 16.91 -0.49 -15.68
N ASP A 90 16.93 -1.71 -16.23
CA ASP A 90 15.73 -2.53 -16.42
C ASP A 90 14.96 -2.75 -15.12
N MET A 91 15.67 -2.80 -13.97
CA MET A 91 15.01 -2.93 -12.68
C MET A 91 14.07 -1.75 -12.39
N GLY A 92 14.53 -0.53 -12.68
CA GLY A 92 13.73 0.67 -12.50
C GLY A 92 12.52 0.65 -13.43
N ASP A 93 12.73 0.35 -14.71
CA ASP A 93 11.68 0.33 -15.73
C ASP A 93 10.58 -0.68 -15.38
N HIS A 94 10.97 -1.93 -15.07
CA HIS A 94 10.02 -2.96 -14.67
C HIS A 94 9.27 -2.60 -13.37
N LEU A 95 9.96 -2.07 -12.36
CA LEU A 95 9.33 -1.68 -11.09
C LEU A 95 8.33 -0.55 -11.26
N TRP A 96 8.67 0.49 -12.01
CA TRP A 96 7.78 1.63 -12.23
C TRP A 96 6.53 1.24 -13.00
N VAL A 97 6.67 0.44 -14.06
CA VAL A 97 5.49 -0.04 -14.82
C VAL A 97 4.65 -0.98 -13.97
N ALA A 98 5.26 -1.86 -13.16
CA ALA A 98 4.49 -2.72 -12.26
C ALA A 98 3.67 -1.93 -11.23
N ARG A 99 4.23 -0.84 -10.67
CA ARG A 99 3.48 0.07 -9.79
C ARG A 99 2.34 0.76 -10.52
N PHE A 100 2.58 1.21 -11.75
CA PHE A 100 1.52 1.81 -12.57
C PHE A 100 0.37 0.82 -12.81
N ILE A 101 0.68 -0.41 -13.23
CA ILE A 101 -0.32 -1.47 -13.43
C ILE A 101 -1.07 -1.75 -12.13
N LEU A 102 -0.38 -1.82 -10.98
CA LEU A 102 -1.03 -2.02 -9.68
C LEU A 102 -2.08 -0.94 -9.42
N HIS A 103 -1.75 0.33 -9.64
CA HIS A 103 -2.71 1.42 -9.48
C HIS A 103 -3.87 1.35 -10.47
N ARG A 104 -3.69 0.82 -11.69
CA ARG A 104 -4.78 0.63 -12.66
C ARG A 104 -5.71 -0.50 -12.25
N VAL A 105 -5.14 -1.63 -11.84
CA VAL A 105 -5.93 -2.73 -11.30
C VAL A 105 -6.69 -2.27 -10.06
N CYS A 106 -6.07 -1.56 -9.12
CA CYS A 106 -6.74 -1.08 -7.91
C CYS A 106 -7.97 -0.18 -8.20
N GLU A 107 -7.95 0.63 -9.26
CA GLU A 107 -9.09 1.46 -9.66
C GLU A 107 -10.33 0.63 -9.99
N ASP A 108 -10.18 -0.48 -10.72
CA ASP A 108 -11.28 -1.38 -11.09
C ASP A 108 -11.97 -2.01 -9.87
N PHE A 109 -11.27 -2.08 -8.74
CA PHE A 109 -11.77 -2.66 -7.48
C PHE A 109 -12.15 -1.61 -6.44
N GLY A 110 -12.03 -0.31 -6.75
CA GLY A 110 -12.38 0.79 -5.86
C GLY A 110 -11.48 0.88 -4.61
N VAL A 111 -10.19 0.59 -4.75
CA VAL A 111 -9.19 0.70 -3.67
C VAL A 111 -7.96 1.46 -4.15
N THR A 112 -7.07 1.83 -3.23
CA THR A 112 -5.80 2.50 -3.56
C THR A 112 -4.63 1.72 -2.97
N ALA A 113 -3.55 1.55 -3.73
CA ALA A 113 -2.30 1.01 -3.20
C ALA A 113 -1.44 2.15 -2.60
N ALA A 114 -0.93 1.96 -1.38
CA ALA A 114 -0.04 2.89 -0.71
C ALA A 114 1.35 2.25 -0.48
N PHE A 115 2.41 3.01 -0.77
CA PHE A 115 3.81 2.60 -0.59
C PHE A 115 4.49 3.30 0.61
N ASP A 116 3.73 4.01 1.45
CA ASP A 116 4.28 4.71 2.61
C ASP A 116 4.80 3.70 3.65
N PRO A 117 6.09 3.76 4.05
CA PRO A 117 6.67 2.81 4.99
C PRO A 117 6.16 3.00 6.44
N SER A 118 5.55 4.16 6.73
CA SER A 118 5.06 4.54 8.05
C SER A 118 3.59 4.94 7.97
N LEU A 119 2.75 4.08 7.38
CA LEU A 119 1.30 4.24 7.47
C LEU A 119 0.81 4.33 8.94
N PHE A 120 1.62 3.89 9.91
CA PHE A 120 1.32 3.95 11.35
C PHE A 120 2.54 4.40 12.19
N PRO A 121 2.90 5.69 12.20
CA PRO A 121 3.97 6.17 13.07
C PRO A 121 3.47 6.15 14.52
N GLY A 122 4.04 5.26 15.36
CA GLY A 122 3.89 5.26 16.82
C GLY A 122 2.45 5.20 17.33
N THR A 123 2.01 4.05 17.84
CA THR A 123 0.70 3.91 18.51
C THR A 123 -0.51 4.29 17.62
N GLY A 124 -0.69 3.53 16.54
CA GLY A 124 -2.00 3.22 15.98
C GLY A 124 -2.90 4.39 15.58
N LEU A 125 -2.56 5.10 14.51
CA LEU A 125 -3.54 5.76 13.63
C LEU A 125 -2.93 5.89 12.23
N VAL A 126 -3.78 5.72 11.21
CA VAL A 126 -3.40 5.92 9.81
C VAL A 126 -3.14 7.41 9.60
N ARG A 127 -2.02 7.77 8.96
CA ARG A 127 -1.83 9.15 8.51
C ARG A 127 -2.76 9.40 7.32
N LEU A 128 -3.93 9.98 7.60
CA LEU A 128 -4.85 10.41 6.54
C LEU A 128 -4.13 11.44 5.63
N PRO A 129 -4.32 11.39 4.29
CA PRO A 129 -3.85 12.47 3.43
C PRO A 129 -4.50 13.78 3.85
N HIS A 130 -3.70 14.84 3.90
CA HIS A 130 -4.02 16.18 4.40
C HIS A 130 -5.48 16.60 4.14
N GLN A 131 -6.31 16.56 5.19
CA GLN A 131 -7.53 17.34 5.23
C GLN A 131 -7.13 18.83 5.31
N PRO A 132 -7.66 19.72 4.46
CA PRO A 132 -7.42 21.16 4.60
C PRO A 132 -7.97 21.62 5.94
N GLN A 133 -7.13 22.30 6.72
CA GLN A 133 -7.54 22.85 8.01
C GLN A 133 -8.60 23.93 7.77
N HIS A 134 -9.86 23.61 8.05
CA HIS A 134 -10.88 24.63 8.22
C HIS A 134 -10.59 25.37 9.54
N HIS A 135 -10.05 26.59 9.43
CA HIS A 135 -9.96 27.51 10.55
C HIS A 135 -11.38 27.89 11.01
N GLY A 136 -11.86 27.22 12.05
CA GLY A 136 -13.03 27.65 12.81
C GLY A 136 -12.69 28.92 13.59
N HIS A 137 -13.30 30.04 13.20
CA HIS A 137 -13.26 31.30 13.92
C HIS A 137 -14.12 31.15 15.19
N ALA A 138 -13.47 31.00 16.36
CA ALA A 138 -14.17 31.03 17.64
C ALA A 138 -14.56 32.48 17.96
N GLY A 139 -15.85 32.79 17.80
CA GLY A 139 -16.43 34.05 18.28
C GLY A 139 -16.48 34.04 19.82
N GLY A 140 -15.66 34.88 20.44
CA GLY A 140 -15.64 35.07 21.89
C GLY A 140 -16.88 35.81 22.38
N GLU A 141 -17.53 35.24 23.39
CA GLU A 141 -18.57 35.88 24.20
C GLU A 141 -17.97 37.08 24.97
N ARG A 142 -18.69 38.21 24.97
CA ARG A 142 -18.36 39.39 25.80
C ARG A 142 -19.01 39.22 27.18
N PRO A 143 -18.34 39.59 28.29
CA PRO A 143 -19.00 39.66 29.57
C PRO A 143 -19.78 40.98 29.71
N GLU A 144 -21.00 40.89 30.23
CA GLU A 144 -21.83 42.02 30.67
C GLU A 144 -21.20 42.71 31.88
N VAL A 145 -21.22 44.04 31.90
CA VAL A 145 -20.81 44.87 33.05
C VAL A 145 -22.04 45.57 33.58
N HIS A 146 -22.35 45.31 34.86
CA HIS A 146 -23.25 46.12 35.69
C HIS A 146 -22.50 47.33 36.27
#